data_AF-A0A925SD63-F1
#
_entry.id   AF-A0A925SD63-F1
#
_cell.length_a   1.000
_cell.length_b   1.000
_cell.length_c   1.000
_cell.angle_alpha   90.00
_cell.angle_beta   90.00
_cell.angle_gamma   90.00
#
_symmetry.space_group_name_H-M   'P 1'
#
loop_
_entity.id
_entity.type
_entity.pdbx_description
1 polymer ?
#
loop_
_entity_poly.entity_id
_entity_poly.type
_entity_poly.pdbx_seq_one_letter_code
_entity_poly.pdbx_strand_id
1 'polypeptide(L)' 'AGGGVKGGNIYGATDEFGAAAVENKVHVHDLHATILRLLGFDHEKLTYRYNGRDFRLTDVYGKVVNGILA' A
#
# COMPACT_ATOMS: atom_id res chain seq x y z
N ALA A 1 -2.58 19.59 8.36
CA ALA A 1 -1.39 19.03 7.70
C ALA A 1 -1.17 17.63 8.28
N GLY A 2 -1.21 16.57 7.46
CA GLY A 2 -1.13 15.19 7.97
C GLY A 2 -1.54 14.11 6.97
N GLY A 3 -2.14 14.49 5.84
CA GLY A 3 -2.36 13.60 4.70
C GLY A 3 -3.24 12.38 4.94
N GLY A 4 -3.85 12.21 6.12
CA GLY A 4 -4.59 11.00 6.52
C GLY A 4 -3.73 9.89 7.15
N VAL A 5 -2.48 10.18 7.54
CA VAL A 5 -1.53 9.22 8.11
C VAL A 5 -1.23 9.57 9.57
N LYS A 6 -1.10 8.57 10.44
CA LYS A 6 -0.67 8.75 11.84
C LYS A 6 0.72 9.38 11.88
N GLY A 7 0.85 10.54 12.53
CA GLY A 7 2.13 11.20 12.71
C GLY A 7 3.04 10.44 13.68
N GLY A 8 4.36 10.44 13.43
CA GLY A 8 5.34 9.86 14.35
C GLY A 8 5.21 8.36 14.59
N ASN A 9 4.69 7.61 13.61
CA ASN A 9 4.45 6.18 13.73
C ASN A 9 5.57 5.34 13.07
N ILE A 10 5.86 4.18 13.66
CA ILE A 10 6.70 3.13 13.06
C ILE A 10 5.77 1.95 12.72
N TYR A 11 5.90 1.39 11.52
CA TYR A 11 5.07 0.28 11.07
C TYR A 11 5.92 -0.86 10.51
N GLY A 12 5.99 -1.94 11.29
CA GLY A 12 6.79 -3.12 10.96
C GLY A 12 8.20 -3.08 11.54
N ALA A 13 8.92 -4.18 11.31
CA ALA A 13 10.26 -4.41 11.82
C ALA A 13 11.05 -5.34 10.90
N THR A 14 12.37 -5.25 10.96
CA THR A 14 13.31 -6.16 10.30
C THR A 14 13.89 -7.16 11.29
N ASP A 15 14.52 -8.21 10.77
CA ASP A 15 15.35 -9.10 11.61
C ASP A 15 16.51 -8.35 12.28
N GLU A 16 17.23 -9.05 13.17
CA GLU A 16 18.33 -8.52 13.97
C GLU A 16 19.50 -7.98 13.13
N PHE A 17 19.61 -8.41 11.87
CA PHE A 17 20.66 -8.00 10.94
C PHE A 17 20.17 -6.93 9.93
N GLY A 18 18.88 -6.60 9.95
CA GLY A 18 18.25 -5.71 8.99
C GLY A 18 18.10 -6.31 7.58
N ALA A 19 18.21 -7.63 7.42
CA ALA A 19 18.27 -8.28 6.10
C ALA A 19 16.88 -8.53 5.49
N ALA A 20 15.89 -8.83 6.32
CA ALA A 20 14.52 -9.07 5.89
C ALA A 20 13.49 -8.38 6.80
N ALA A 21 12.39 -7.92 6.20
CA ALA A 21 11.20 -7.54 6.96
C ALA A 21 10.58 -8.78 7.60
N VAL A 22 10.30 -8.71 8.91
CA VAL A 22 9.72 -9.82 9.70
C VAL A 22 8.36 -9.49 10.29
N GLU A 23 8.08 -8.20 10.55
CA GLU A 23 6.80 -7.74 11.09
C GLU A 23 6.11 -6.75 10.14
N ASN A 24 4.78 -6.85 10.02
CA ASN A 24 3.93 -5.96 9.21
C ASN A 24 4.49 -5.68 7.81
N LYS A 25 4.89 -6.75 7.10
CA LYS A 25 5.48 -6.65 5.77
C LYS A 25 4.50 -5.96 4.82
N VAL A 26 4.98 -4.94 4.11
CA VAL A 26 4.21 -4.19 3.12
C VAL A 26 4.78 -4.50 1.75
N HIS A 27 3.96 -5.02 0.84
CA HIS A 27 4.35 -5.16 -0.55
C HIS A 27 4.21 -3.80 -1.28
N VAL A 28 4.94 -3.60 -2.38
CA VAL A 28 4.84 -2.35 -3.17
C VAL A 28 3.41 -2.07 -3.66
N HIS A 29 2.62 -3.12 -3.93
CA HIS A 29 1.21 -3.00 -4.30
C HIS A 29 0.35 -2.42 -3.16
N ASP A 30 0.61 -2.82 -1.91
CA ASP A 30 -0.10 -2.32 -0.72
C ASP A 30 0.26 -0.86 -0.46
N LEU A 31 1.54 -0.51 -0.65
CA LEU A 31 2.01 0.87 -0.55
C LEU A 31 1.30 1.77 -1.56
N HIS A 32 1.28 1.39 -2.85
CA HIS A 32 0.58 2.16 -3.89
C HIS A 32 -0.93 2.23 -3.64
N ALA A 33 -1.57 1.15 -3.20
CA ALA A 33 -3.00 1.14 -2.84
C ALA A 33 -3.28 2.17 -1.73
N THR A 34 -2.40 2.23 -0.74
CA THR A 34 -2.54 3.16 0.39
C THR A 34 -2.33 4.62 -0.04
N ILE A 35 -1.33 4.90 -0.88
CA ILE A 35 -1.13 6.26 -1.43
C ILE A 35 -2.36 6.72 -2.20
N LEU A 36 -2.90 5.88 -3.10
CA LEU A 36 -4.11 6.19 -3.86
C LEU A 36 -5.30 6.48 -2.94
N ARG A 37 -5.46 5.71 -1.86
CA ARG A 37 -6.51 5.92 -0.85
C ARG A 37 -6.38 7.29 -0.16
N LEU A 38 -5.17 7.71 0.19
CA LEU A 38 -4.89 9.01 0.82
C LEU A 38 -5.16 10.17 -0.14
N LEU A 39 -4.97 9.95 -1.44
CA LEU A 39 -5.33 10.90 -2.51
C LEU A 39 -6.83 10.91 -2.83
N GLY A 40 -7.64 10.06 -2.18
CA GLY A 40 -9.09 9.99 -2.38
C GLY A 40 -9.56 9.05 -3.49
N PHE A 41 -8.66 8.22 -4.02
CA PHE A 41 -9.00 7.24 -5.06
C PHE A 41 -9.24 5.84 -4.48
N ASP A 42 -10.13 5.11 -5.13
CA ASP A 42 -10.29 3.67 -4.98
C ASP A 42 -9.43 2.96 -6.04
N HIS A 43 -8.31 2.36 -5.61
CA HIS A 43 -7.35 1.77 -6.55
C HIS A 43 -7.93 0.62 -7.36
N GLU A 44 -8.98 -0.06 -6.88
CA GLU A 44 -9.61 -1.17 -7.59
C GLU A 44 -10.46 -0.68 -8.76
N LYS A 45 -10.99 0.55 -8.68
CA LYS A 45 -11.76 1.19 -9.75
C LYS A 45 -10.89 1.74 -10.87
N LEU A 46 -9.57 1.81 -10.68
CA LEU A 46 -8.60 2.22 -11.70
C LEU A 46 -8.18 1.04 -12.59
N THR A 47 -9.02 0.01 -12.68
CA THR A 47 -8.79 -1.19 -13.48
C THR A 47 -9.27 -0.98 -14.90
N TYR A 48 -8.43 -1.30 -15.88
CA TYR A 48 -8.79 -1.32 -17.29
C TYR A 48 -8.33 -2.63 -17.96
N ARG A 49 -9.08 -3.08 -18.97
CA ARG A 49 -8.80 -4.31 -19.71
C ARG A 49 -7.95 -3.98 -20.96
N TYR A 50 -6.80 -4.63 -21.10
CA TYR A 50 -5.92 -4.50 -22.25
C TYR A 50 -5.30 -5.87 -22.59
N ASN A 51 -5.23 -6.25 -23.86
CA ASN A 51 -4.68 -7.54 -24.32
C ASN A 51 -5.18 -8.77 -23.50
N GLY A 52 -6.47 -8.79 -23.17
CA GLY A 52 -7.09 -9.90 -22.43
C GLY A 52 -6.84 -9.91 -20.93
N ARG A 53 -6.03 -9.01 -20.36
CA ARG A 53 -5.71 -8.93 -18.92
C ARG A 53 -6.21 -7.62 -18.29
N ASP A 54 -6.60 -7.70 -17.03
CA ASP A 54 -6.89 -6.51 -16.21
C ASP A 54 -5.59 -5.87 -15.71
N PHE A 55 -5.48 -4.55 -15.90
CA PHE A 55 -4.35 -3.74 -15.47
C PHE A 55 -4.82 -2.63 -14.52
N ARG A 56 -4.04 -2.37 -13.48
CA ARG A 56 -4.14 -1.20 -12.60
C ARG A 56 -2.77 -0.91 -11.97
N LEU A 57 -2.58 0.27 -11.37
CA LEU A 57 -1.27 0.69 -10.80
C LEU A 57 -0.76 -0.23 -9.68
N THR A 58 -1.67 -0.92 -9.01
CA THR A 58 -1.39 -1.88 -7.94
C THR A 58 -1.27 -3.32 -8.46
N ASP A 59 -1.24 -3.52 -9.78
CA ASP A 59 -1.58 -4.79 -10.45
C ASP A 59 -2.94 -5.31 -9.94
N VAL A 60 -3.38 -6.52 -10.25
CA VAL A 60 -4.59 -7.14 -9.68
C VAL A 60 -4.45 -7.52 -8.19
N TYR A 61 -3.48 -6.92 -7.49
CA TYR A 61 -3.14 -7.15 -6.10
C TYR A 61 -3.21 -5.83 -5.30
N GLY A 62 -2.74 -5.87 -4.04
CA GLY A 62 -2.67 -4.72 -3.16
C GLY A 62 -3.85 -4.60 -2.20
N LYS A 63 -3.56 -4.30 -0.94
CA LYS A 63 -4.52 -3.95 0.11
C LYS A 63 -4.07 -2.66 0.78
N VAL A 64 -5.04 -1.82 1.17
CA VAL A 64 -4.73 -0.61 1.94
C VAL A 64 -4.15 -0.99 3.30
N VAL A 65 -3.03 -0.37 3.66
CA VAL A 65 -2.34 -0.56 4.93
C VAL A 65 -3.06 0.25 6.01
N ASN A 66 -4.12 -0.31 6.58
CA ASN A 66 -4.95 0.39 7.56
C ASN A 66 -4.21 0.78 8.85
N GLY A 67 -3.14 0.07 9.21
CA GLY A 67 -2.39 0.30 10.45
C GLY A 67 -1.76 1.69 10.56
N ILE A 68 -1.49 2.34 9.42
CA ILE A 68 -0.83 3.65 9.34
C ILE A 68 -1.79 4.83 9.14
N LEU A 69 -3.07 4.58 8.89
CA LEU A 69 -4.07 5.63 8.65
C LEU A 69 -4.53 6.29 9.95
N ALA A 70 -4.73 7.62 9.94
CA ALA A 70 -5.18 8.40 11.10
C ALA A 70 -6.67 8.27 11.41
#